data_AF-A0A9X2FTN4-F1
#
_entry.id   AF-A0A9X2FTN4-F1
#
_cell.length_a   1.000
_cell.length_b   1.000
_cell.length_c   1.000
_cell.angle_alpha   90.00
_cell.angle_beta   90.00
_cell.angle_gamma   90.00
#
_symmetry.space_group_name_H-M   'P 1'
#
loop_
_entity.id
_entity.type
_entity.pdbx_description
1 polymer ?
#
loop_
_entity_poly.entity_id
_entity_poly.type
_entity_poly.pdbx_seq_one_letter_code
_entity_poly.pdbx_strand_id
1 'polypeptide(L)' 'MPMPIVQCDGPATLLGGGALGKGDLALALTRAPCLVAADGGARH' A
#
# COMPACT_ATOMS: atom_id res chain seq x y z
N MET A 1 -12.67 8.93 -14.46
CA MET A 1 -12.05 7.60 -14.38
C MET A 1 -12.55 6.97 -13.10
N PRO A 2 -13.28 5.84 -13.12
CA PRO A 2 -13.70 5.21 -11.88
C PRO A 2 -12.44 4.83 -11.09
N MET A 3 -12.35 5.30 -9.84
CA MET A 3 -11.26 4.96 -8.94
C MET A 3 -11.32 3.46 -8.64
N PRO A 4 -10.20 2.73 -8.69
CA PRO A 4 -10.21 1.29 -8.50
C PRO A 4 -10.63 0.97 -7.07
N ILE A 5 -11.79 0.34 -6.89
CA ILE A 5 -12.07 -0.41 -5.68
C ILE A 5 -11.22 -1.68 -5.77
N VAL A 6 -10.22 -1.80 -4.89
CA VAL A 6 -9.38 -2.99 -4.82
C VAL A 6 -10.01 -3.98 -3.86
N GLN A 7 -10.40 -5.14 -4.38
CA GLN A 7 -10.84 -6.28 -3.58
C GLN A 7 -9.70 -7.30 -3.50
N CYS A 8 -9.46 -7.79 -2.29
CA CYS A 8 -8.33 -8.65 -1.98
C CYS A 8 -8.76 -9.64 -0.90
N ASP A 9 -8.68 -10.94 -1.23
CA ASP A 9 -9.03 -12.02 -0.29
C ASP A 9 -7.89 -12.37 0.69
N GLY A 10 -6.70 -11.80 0.45
CA GLY A 10 -5.51 -11.97 1.29
C GLY A 10 -5.09 -10.70 2.04
N PRO A 11 -3.94 -10.72 2.74
CA PRO A 11 -3.44 -9.55 3.43
C PRO A 11 -2.96 -8.48 2.42
N ALA A 12 -3.34 -7.22 2.67
CA ALA A 12 -2.98 -6.07 1.86
C ALA A 12 -2.11 -5.06 2.61
N THR A 13 -1.12 -4.50 1.92
CA THR A 13 -0.34 -3.34 2.34
C THR A 13 -1.03 -2.09 1.80
N LEU A 14 -1.57 -1.24 2.70
CA LEU A 14 -2.16 0.05 2.34
C LEU A 14 -1.18 1.18 2.66
N LEU A 15 -0.74 1.89 1.63
CA LEU A 15 0.17 3.01 1.72
C LEU A 15 -0.59 4.33 1.78
N GLY A 16 -0.51 5.03 2.91
CA GLY A 16 -0.97 6.42 3.06
C GLY A 16 0.13 7.42 2.72
N GLY A 17 -0.17 8.72 2.80
CA GLY A 17 0.80 9.81 2.50
C GLY A 17 1.74 10.19 3.66
N GLY A 18 1.96 9.29 4.62
CA GLY A 18 2.86 9.51 5.76
C GLY A 18 4.28 9.06 5.46
N ALA A 19 5.27 9.65 6.11
CA ALA A 19 6.67 9.27 5.90
C ALA A 19 6.92 7.77 6.17
N LEU A 20 7.70 7.14 5.30
CA LEU A 20 8.17 5.77 5.47
C LEU A 20 9.55 5.75 6.11
N GLY A 21 9.73 4.88 7.10
CA GLY A 21 11.04 4.47 7.57
C GLY A 21 11.76 3.60 6.55
N LYS A 22 13.08 3.48 6.72
CA LYS A 22 13.91 2.65 5.85
C LYS A 22 13.50 1.18 5.96
N GLY A 23 12.96 0.64 4.87
CA GLY A 23 12.60 -0.78 4.77
C GLY A 23 11.17 -1.11 5.22
N ASP A 24 10.38 -0.15 5.68
CA ASP A 24 9.00 -0.38 6.14
C ASP A 24 8.13 -1.00 5.04
N LEU A 25 8.22 -0.46 3.81
CA LEU A 25 7.48 -0.98 2.67
C LEU A 25 7.94 -2.40 2.32
N ALA A 26 9.25 -2.66 2.30
CA ALA A 26 9.78 -3.99 2.01
C ALA A 26 9.30 -5.01 3.05
N LEU A 27 9.35 -4.67 4.33
CA LEU A 27 8.85 -5.52 5.42
C LEU A 27 7.34 -5.77 5.29
N ALA A 28 6.54 -4.75 5.02
CA ALA A 28 5.10 -4.89 4.84
C ALA A 28 4.77 -5.84 3.68
N LEU A 29 5.46 -5.67 2.54
CA LEU A 29 5.26 -6.51 1.36
C LEU A 29 5.67 -7.98 1.57
N THR A 30 6.61 -8.28 2.49
CA THR A 30 6.89 -9.68 2.86
C THR A 30 5.73 -10.38 3.56
N ARG A 31 4.81 -9.63 4.17
CA ARG A 31 3.65 -10.15 4.93
C ARG A 31 2.34 -10.01 4.17
N ALA A 32 2.21 -8.95 3.38
CA ALA A 32 0.99 -8.53 2.71
C ALA A 32 1.31 -8.01 1.29
N PRO A 33 1.44 -8.91 0.29
CA PRO A 33 1.99 -8.58 -1.02
C PRO A 33 1.05 -7.74 -1.91
N CYS A 34 -0.24 -7.64 -1.56
CA CYS A 34 -1.17 -6.77 -2.28
C CYS A 34 -0.95 -5.31 -1.86
N LEU A 35 -0.26 -4.53 -2.70
CA LEU A 35 0.01 -3.11 -2.44
C LEU A 35 -1.10 -2.22 -3.01
N VAL A 36 -1.65 -1.35 -2.16
CA VAL A 36 -2.58 -0.29 -2.56
C VAL A 36 -2.05 1.03 -2.02
N ALA A 37 -1.94 2.04 -2.89
CA ALA A 37 -1.57 3.40 -2.48
C ALA A 37 -2.81 4.30 -2.46
N ALA A 38 -3.10 4.91 -1.31
CA ALA A 38 -4.25 5.77 -1.11
C ALA A 38 -3.85 7.25 -1.18
N ASP A 39 -4.46 7.99 -2.12
CA ASP A 39 -4.29 9.43 -2.29
C ASP A 39 -2.80 9.84 -2.33
N GLY A 40 -2.32 10.60 -1.33
CA GLY A 40 -0.93 11.01 -1.21
C GLY A 40 0.07 9.86 -1.11
N GLY A 41 -0.37 8.64 -0.76
CA GLY A 41 0.46 7.45 -0.69
C GLY A 41 1.10 7.06 -2.02
N ALA A 42 0.53 7.50 -3.15
CA ALA A 42 1.09 7.24 -4.49
C ALA A 42 2.37 8.04 -4.80
N ARG A 43 2.82 8.91 -3.88
CA ARG A 43 4.01 9.76 -4.04
C ARG A 43 5.28 9.17 -3.40
N HIS A 44 5.17 8.06 -2.68
CA HIS A 44 6.29 7.32 -2.12
C HIS A 44 6.93 6.41 -3.16
#